data_AF-A0A8S0RX31-F1
#
_entry.id   AF-A0A8S0RX31-F1
#
_cell.length_a   1.000
_cell.length_b   1.000
_cell.length_c   1.000
_cell.angle_alpha   90.00
_cell.angle_beta   90.00
_cell.angle_gamma   90.00
#
_symmetry.space_group_name_H-M   'P 1'
#
loop_
_entity.id
_entity.type
_entity.pdbx_description
1 polymer ?
#
loop_
_entity_poly.entity_id
_entity_poly.type
_entity_poly.pdbx_seq_one_letter_code
_entity_poly.pdbx_strand_id
1 'polypeptide(L)'
;MYECHQVQTDIVQQLNYLNCIPSSDPTSEIHRQATLKLEVVAQQWHLSFCNLMKAQRDYVQSLTGWLCLSLFEVCNKPVQRTVQDSAIYSLCDDWQCAITNAHDKVASEGIKSFLAVIHAVIEKQAEEQKQKKRAESAFKEHEKKVLELRALECKFGPHLMSESDLRKNPVAKAEDEKAMYEKSISATRLVTLNSLQMGLPRVFQALTGFANVCTQTFDADDHNNMKLILPQ
;
A
#
# COMPACT_ATOMS: atom_id res chain seq x y z
N MET A 1 13.75 10.29 13.20
CA MET A 1 12.59 9.77 12.42
C MET A 1 12.56 10.37 11.01
N TYR A 2 12.60 11.70 10.89
CA TYR A 2 12.61 12.41 9.60
C TYR A 2 13.75 11.99 8.67
N GLU A 3 15.01 11.98 9.14
CA GLU A 3 16.18 11.61 8.33
C GLU A 3 16.06 10.21 7.71
N CYS A 4 15.55 9.23 8.47
CA CYS A 4 15.34 7.87 7.98
C CYS A 4 14.27 7.83 6.86
N HIS A 5 13.14 8.52 7.04
CA HIS A 5 12.10 8.61 6.02
C HIS A 5 12.56 9.39 4.78
N GLN A 6 13.46 10.36 4.96
CA GLN A 6 14.09 11.08 3.84
C GLN A 6 14.91 10.12 2.98
N VAL A 7 15.82 9.32 3.55
CA VAL A 7 16.60 8.37 2.72
C VAL A 7 15.72 7.29 2.11
N GLN A 8 14.67 6.82 2.82
CA GLN A 8 13.69 5.89 2.24
C GLN A 8 12.96 6.51 1.03
N THR A 9 12.58 7.78 1.12
CA THR A 9 11.95 8.52 0.03
C THR A 9 12.89 8.67 -1.15
N ASP A 10 14.15 9.02 -0.90
CA ASP A 10 15.16 9.18 -1.96
C ASP A 10 15.42 7.86 -2.69
N ILE A 11 15.53 6.74 -1.96
CA ILE A 11 15.64 5.39 -2.56
C ILE A 11 14.43 5.10 -3.43
N VAL A 12 13.24 5.38 -2.93
CA VAL A 12 12.00 5.05 -3.64
C VAL A 12 11.77 5.96 -4.85
N GLN A 13 12.23 7.20 -4.82
CA GLN A 13 12.23 8.06 -6.00
C GLN A 13 13.09 7.50 -7.15
N GLN A 14 14.12 6.71 -6.83
CA GLN A 14 14.93 6.05 -7.85
C GLN A 14 14.13 5.03 -8.70
N LEU A 15 13.03 4.47 -8.16
CA LEU A 15 12.13 3.58 -8.91
C LEU A 15 11.48 4.29 -10.11
N ASN A 16 11.32 5.62 -10.08
CA ASN A 16 10.77 6.39 -11.19
C ASN A 16 11.70 6.41 -12.41
N TYR A 17 13.01 6.19 -12.21
CA TYR A 17 14.00 6.17 -13.28
C TYR A 17 14.25 4.76 -13.84
N LEU A 18 13.68 3.73 -13.21
CA LEU A 18 13.69 2.39 -13.79
C LEU A 18 12.73 2.36 -14.98
N ASN A 19 13.28 2.55 -16.18
CA ASN A 19 12.59 2.31 -17.45
C ASN A 19 12.35 0.81 -17.65
N CYS A 20 11.53 0.22 -16.79
CA CYS A 20 11.23 -1.20 -16.84
C CYS A 20 10.14 -1.42 -17.89
N ILE A 21 10.49 -2.04 -19.02
CA ILE A 21 9.49 -2.51 -19.97
C ILE A 21 8.70 -3.62 -19.25
N PRO A 22 7.37 -3.52 -19.13
CA PRO A 22 6.58 -4.56 -18.49
C PRO A 22 6.84 -5.90 -19.19
N SER A 23 7.30 -6.90 -18.43
CA SER A 23 7.52 -8.25 -18.96
C SER A 23 6.23 -8.78 -19.59
N SER A 24 6.37 -9.53 -20.68
CA SER A 24 5.29 -10.27 -21.31
C SER A 24 5.05 -11.64 -20.66
N ASP A 25 5.82 -11.99 -19.62
CA ASP A 25 5.74 -13.29 -18.98
C ASP A 25 4.53 -13.37 -18.04
N PRO A 26 3.81 -14.50 -18.02
CA PRO A 26 2.74 -14.75 -17.08
C PRO A 26 3.11 -14.48 -15.62
N THR A 27 2.13 -14.07 -14.82
CA THR A 27 2.27 -14.01 -13.38
C THR A 27 2.50 -15.42 -12.83
N SER A 28 3.67 -15.62 -12.19
CA SER A 28 4.00 -16.87 -11.52
C SER A 28 3.34 -16.95 -10.15
N GLU A 29 3.25 -18.16 -9.61
CA GLU A 29 2.75 -18.36 -8.24
C GLU A 29 3.62 -17.63 -7.21
N ILE A 30 4.93 -17.55 -7.43
CA ILE A 30 5.85 -16.80 -6.57
C ILE A 30 5.51 -15.30 -6.58
N HIS A 31 5.23 -14.72 -7.75
CA HIS A 31 4.79 -13.32 -7.84
C HIS A 31 3.49 -13.08 -7.06
N ARG A 32 2.51 -13.99 -7.20
CA ARG A 32 1.23 -13.90 -6.49
C ARG A 32 1.41 -13.99 -4.97
N GLN A 33 2.24 -14.93 -4.51
CA GLN A 33 2.56 -15.06 -3.09
C GLN A 33 3.31 -13.84 -2.55
N ALA A 34 4.22 -13.26 -3.33
CA ALA A 34 4.91 -12.02 -2.96
C ALA A 34 3.93 -10.85 -2.82
N THR A 35 2.98 -10.69 -3.76
CA THR A 35 1.95 -9.65 -3.66
C THR A 35 1.05 -9.82 -2.44
N LEU A 36 0.61 -11.04 -2.13
CA LEU A 36 -0.20 -11.32 -0.93
C LEU A 36 0.58 -11.07 0.37
N LYS A 37 1.87 -11.42 0.41
CA LYS A 37 2.72 -11.08 1.56
C LYS A 37 2.87 -9.57 1.72
N LEU A 38 3.04 -8.85 0.61
CA LEU A 38 3.13 -7.39 0.61
C LEU A 38 1.84 -6.75 1.16
N GLU A 39 0.67 -7.26 0.77
CA GLU A 39 -0.62 -6.83 1.32
C GLU A 39 -0.67 -7.00 2.84
N VAL A 40 -0.36 -8.20 3.35
CA VAL A 40 -0.38 -8.48 4.79
C VAL A 40 0.57 -7.54 5.56
N VAL A 41 1.79 -7.34 5.04
CA VAL A 41 2.77 -6.44 5.67
C VAL A 41 2.29 -4.98 5.64
N ALA A 42 1.72 -4.53 4.52
CA ALA A 42 1.19 -3.17 4.41
C ALA A 42 -0.04 -2.94 5.32
N GLN A 43 -0.90 -3.95 5.50
CA GLN A 43 -2.04 -3.90 6.43
C GLN A 43 -1.55 -3.81 7.87
N GLN A 44 -0.59 -4.66 8.24
CA GLN A 44 0.00 -4.63 9.57
C GLN A 44 0.72 -3.31 9.84
N TRP A 45 1.40 -2.75 8.83
CA TRP A 45 2.06 -1.46 8.93
C TRP A 45 1.05 -0.33 9.18
N HIS A 46 -0.05 -0.27 8.41
CA HIS A 46 -1.12 0.71 8.61
C HIS A 46 -1.71 0.64 10.01
N LEU A 47 -2.05 -0.57 10.47
CA LEU A 47 -2.60 -0.79 11.80
C LEU A 47 -1.61 -0.36 12.90
N SER A 48 -0.35 -0.75 12.76
CA SER A 48 0.70 -0.43 13.73
C SER A 48 0.94 1.08 13.80
N PHE A 49 0.93 1.77 12.66
CA PHE A 49 1.05 3.22 12.60
C PHE A 49 -0.12 3.92 13.31
N CYS A 50 -1.36 3.51 13.01
CA CYS A 50 -2.55 4.08 13.67
C CYS A 50 -2.53 3.86 15.19
N ASN A 51 -2.15 2.65 15.61
CA ASN A 51 -2.06 2.30 17.03
C ASN A 51 -0.96 3.09 17.74
N LEU A 52 0.20 3.27 17.11
CA LEU A 52 1.29 4.08 17.66
C LEU A 52 0.84 5.52 17.88
N MET A 53 0.20 6.13 16.88
CA MET A 53 -0.28 7.51 16.97
C MET A 53 -1.34 7.67 18.06
N LYS A 54 -2.26 6.71 18.16
CA LYS A 54 -3.25 6.68 19.24
C LYS A 54 -2.58 6.57 20.61
N ALA A 55 -1.68 5.61 20.79
CA ALA A 55 -0.97 5.40 22.04
C ALA A 55 -0.16 6.64 22.46
N GLN A 56 0.47 7.33 21.50
CA GLN A 56 1.20 8.56 21.76
C GLN A 56 0.28 9.70 22.22
N ARG A 57 -0.89 9.86 21.59
CA ARG A 57 -1.92 10.83 22.02
C ARG A 57 -2.42 10.52 23.43
N ASP A 58 -2.80 9.26 23.68
CA ASP A 58 -3.32 8.81 24.97
C ASP A 58 -2.27 8.98 26.09
N TYR A 59 -1.00 8.70 25.80
CA TYR A 59 0.11 8.89 26.73
C TYR A 59 0.30 10.36 27.11
N VAL A 60 0.38 11.26 26.12
CA VAL A 60 0.58 12.69 26.38
C VAL A 60 -0.62 13.28 27.11
N GLN A 61 -1.84 12.90 26.74
CA GLN A 61 -3.04 13.33 27.47
C GLN A 61 -3.00 12.88 28.94
N SER A 62 -2.59 11.63 29.19
CA SER A 62 -2.48 11.10 30.56
C SER A 62 -1.39 11.81 31.36
N LEU A 63 -0.25 12.10 30.73
CA LEU A 63 0.87 12.80 31.35
C LEU A 63 0.52 14.26 31.67
N THR A 64 -0.08 14.99 30.74
CA THR A 64 -0.55 16.36 30.97
C THR A 64 -1.58 16.35 32.10
N GLY A 65 -2.56 15.46 32.07
CA GLY A 65 -3.54 15.30 33.16
C GLY A 65 -2.90 15.03 34.51
N TRP A 66 -1.92 14.11 34.58
CA TRP A 66 -1.19 13.81 35.81
C TRP A 66 -0.37 15.01 36.33
N LEU A 67 0.30 15.74 35.44
CA LEU A 67 1.05 16.95 35.80
C LEU A 67 0.12 18.03 36.35
N CYS A 68 -1.04 18.24 35.73
CA CYS A 68 -2.05 19.17 36.23
C CYS A 68 -2.47 18.83 37.65
N LEU A 69 -2.84 17.57 37.92
CA LEU A 69 -3.25 17.15 39.25
C LEU A 69 -2.09 17.25 40.27
N SER A 70 -0.88 16.90 39.85
CA SER A 70 0.31 16.95 40.72
C SER A 70 0.72 18.38 41.07
N LEU A 71 0.71 19.30 40.11
CA LEU A 71 1.10 20.70 40.30
C LEU A 71 -0.02 21.53 40.95
N PHE A 72 -1.30 21.23 40.71
CA PHE A 72 -2.41 22.04 41.19
C PHE A 72 -3.18 21.44 42.39
N GLU A 73 -3.31 20.12 42.53
CA GLU A 73 -4.08 19.51 43.63
C GLU A 73 -3.19 19.05 44.80
N VAL A 74 -1.99 18.52 44.55
CA VAL A 74 -1.08 18.03 45.62
C VAL A 74 -0.30 19.19 46.27
N CYS A 75 0.00 20.26 45.52
CA CYS A 75 0.67 21.46 46.01
C CYS A 75 -0.31 22.51 46.61
N ASN A 76 -1.41 22.07 47.23
CA ASN A 76 -2.39 22.92 47.95
C ASN A 76 -1.83 23.59 49.23
N LYS A 77 -0.57 24.02 49.24
CA LYS A 77 -0.01 24.95 50.22
C LYS A 77 0.01 26.36 49.59
N PRO A 78 -0.53 27.41 50.23
CA PRO A 78 -0.78 28.71 49.59
C PRO A 78 0.47 29.54 49.25
N VAL A 79 1.66 28.95 49.30
CA VAL A 79 2.92 29.69 49.35
C VAL A 79 3.83 29.11 48.27
N GLN A 80 4.01 29.89 47.19
CA GLN A 80 4.89 29.66 46.04
C GLN A 80 4.30 28.80 44.90
N ARG A 81 3.27 29.30 44.22
CA ARG A 81 3.17 29.04 42.77
C ARG A 81 4.30 29.82 42.11
N THR A 82 5.29 29.11 41.60
CA THR A 82 6.45 29.73 40.95
C THR A 82 6.19 29.93 39.45
N VAL A 83 6.88 30.88 38.82
CA VAL A 83 6.83 31.09 37.36
C VAL A 83 7.12 29.78 36.59
N GLN A 84 7.89 28.87 37.19
CA GLN A 84 8.21 27.56 36.63
C GLN A 84 7.01 26.62 36.53
N ASP A 85 6.09 26.62 37.51
CA ASP A 85 4.88 25.78 37.46
C ASP A 85 3.97 26.17 36.28
N SER A 86 3.91 27.47 35.97
CA SER A 86 3.19 28.00 34.81
C SER A 86 3.85 27.64 33.49
N ALA A 87 5.19 27.63 33.42
CA ALA A 87 5.93 27.30 32.20
C ALA A 87 5.89 25.79 31.88
N ILE A 88 5.90 24.94 32.91
CA ILE A 88 5.75 23.48 32.74
C ILE A 88 4.35 23.16 32.23
N TYR A 89 3.32 23.83 32.76
CA TYR A 89 1.95 23.65 32.28
C TYR A 89 1.77 24.13 30.83
N SER A 90 2.28 25.32 30.48
CA SER A 90 2.19 25.81 29.10
C SER A 90 2.90 24.88 28.11
N LEU A 91 4.09 24.39 28.45
CA LEU A 91 4.80 23.40 27.64
C LEU A 91 3.96 22.12 27.45
N CYS A 92 3.27 21.64 28.49
CA CYS A 92 2.45 20.43 28.38
C CYS A 92 1.17 20.64 27.57
N ASP A 93 0.57 21.83 27.67
CA ASP A 93 -0.61 22.22 26.87
C ASP A 93 -0.24 22.40 25.39
N ASP A 94 0.89 23.09 25.12
CA ASP A 94 1.46 23.25 23.78
C ASP A 94 1.80 21.88 23.17
N TRP A 95 2.45 21.00 23.95
CA TRP A 95 2.80 19.66 23.50
C TRP A 95 1.56 18.80 23.23
N GLN A 96 0.53 18.89 24.08
CA GLN A 96 -0.74 18.22 23.88
C GLN A 96 -1.47 18.75 22.64
N CYS A 97 -1.44 20.05 22.39
CA CYS A 97 -1.99 20.67 21.19
C CYS A 97 -1.24 20.22 19.93
N ALA A 98 0.11 20.21 19.96
CA ALA A 98 0.95 19.77 18.85
C ALA A 98 0.66 18.31 18.46
N ILE A 99 0.58 17.41 19.44
CA ILE A 99 0.28 15.98 19.19
C ILE A 99 -1.19 15.77 18.79
N THR A 100 -2.12 16.54 19.35
CA THR A 100 -3.53 16.47 18.97
C THR A 100 -3.76 16.95 17.53
N ASN A 101 -3.00 17.96 17.10
CA ASN A 101 -3.07 18.52 15.76
C ASN A 101 -2.12 17.85 14.76
N ALA A 102 -1.29 16.90 15.21
CA ALA A 102 -0.35 16.19 14.34
C ALA A 102 -1.06 15.60 13.12
N HIS A 103 -0.51 15.86 11.93
CA HIS A 103 -1.08 15.49 10.63
C HIS A 103 -0.89 13.99 10.29
N ASP A 104 -1.05 13.11 11.27
CA ASP A 104 -0.97 11.66 11.10
C ASP A 104 -2.00 11.11 10.10
N LYS A 105 -3.13 11.81 9.94
CA LYS A 105 -4.16 11.48 8.93
C LYS A 105 -3.60 11.46 7.52
N VAL A 106 -2.67 12.36 7.16
CA VAL A 106 -2.09 12.41 5.82
C VAL A 106 -1.20 11.19 5.57
N ALA A 107 -0.37 10.82 6.55
CA ALA A 107 0.45 9.61 6.47
C ALA A 107 -0.40 8.33 6.47
N SER A 108 -1.43 8.26 7.32
CA SER A 108 -2.35 7.12 7.41
C SER A 108 -3.12 6.90 6.11
N GLU A 109 -3.67 7.97 5.52
CA GLU A 109 -4.34 7.89 4.21
C GLU A 109 -3.35 7.58 3.08
N GLY A 110 -2.10 8.03 3.17
CA GLY A 110 -1.02 7.62 2.26
C GLY A 110 -0.79 6.11 2.26
N ILE A 111 -0.65 5.50 3.44
CA ILE A 111 -0.47 4.04 3.59
C ILE A 111 -1.72 3.29 3.09
N LYS A 112 -2.91 3.79 3.44
CA LYS A 112 -4.19 3.20 3.01
C LYS A 112 -4.40 3.29 1.50
N SER A 113 -3.98 4.38 0.87
CA SER A 113 -3.99 4.52 -0.59
C SER A 113 -3.05 3.51 -1.25
N PHE A 114 -1.87 3.30 -0.68
CA PHE A 114 -0.94 2.26 -1.15
C PHE A 114 -1.54 0.85 -1.02
N LEU A 115 -2.27 0.56 0.06
CA LEU A 115 -3.02 -0.69 0.21
C LEU A 115 -4.07 -0.89 -0.89
N ALA A 116 -4.85 0.14 -1.21
CA ALA A 116 -5.83 0.06 -2.30
C ALA A 116 -5.17 -0.26 -3.65
N VAL A 117 -3.98 0.30 -3.89
CA VAL A 117 -3.16 0.01 -5.07
C VAL A 117 -2.69 -1.45 -5.08
N ILE A 118 -2.24 -2.01 -3.95
CA ILE A 118 -1.89 -3.44 -3.84
C ILE A 118 -3.10 -4.35 -4.10
N HIS A 119 -4.27 -4.03 -3.55
CA HIS A 119 -5.50 -4.80 -3.81
C HIS A 119 -5.83 -4.83 -5.31
N ALA A 120 -5.70 -3.70 -6.01
CA ALA A 120 -5.93 -3.65 -7.46
C ALA A 120 -4.96 -4.57 -8.23
N VAL A 121 -3.71 -4.72 -7.77
CA VAL A 121 -2.76 -5.69 -8.35
C VAL A 121 -3.24 -7.11 -8.12
N ILE A 122 -3.68 -7.45 -6.91
CA ILE A 122 -4.18 -8.80 -6.57
C ILE A 122 -5.39 -9.16 -7.43
N GLU A 123 -6.33 -8.22 -7.60
CA GLU A 123 -7.50 -8.40 -8.46
C GLU A 123 -7.11 -8.66 -9.92
N LYS A 124 -6.11 -7.93 -10.44
CA LYS A 124 -5.59 -8.17 -11.80
C LYS A 124 -4.91 -9.52 -11.93
N GLN A 125 -4.11 -9.93 -10.95
CA GLN A 125 -3.51 -11.27 -10.93
C GLN A 125 -4.58 -12.38 -10.89
N ALA A 126 -5.68 -12.18 -10.15
CA ALA A 126 -6.79 -13.11 -10.09
C ALA A 126 -7.54 -13.21 -11.44
N GLU A 127 -7.79 -12.09 -12.11
CA GLU A 127 -8.44 -12.09 -13.43
C GLU A 127 -7.53 -12.73 -14.50
N GLU A 128 -6.22 -12.47 -14.48
CA GLU A 128 -5.25 -13.15 -15.34
C GLU A 128 -5.30 -14.67 -15.16
N GLN A 129 -5.33 -15.14 -13.91
CA GLN A 129 -5.39 -16.57 -13.61
C GLN A 129 -6.70 -17.21 -14.06
N LYS A 130 -7.81 -16.47 -13.98
CA LYS A 130 -9.11 -16.90 -14.50
C LYS A 130 -9.09 -16.99 -16.02
N GLN A 131 -8.48 -16.02 -16.70
CA GLN A 131 -8.34 -16.02 -18.15
C GLN A 131 -7.43 -17.14 -18.64
N LYS A 132 -6.34 -17.44 -17.91
CA LYS A 132 -5.49 -18.61 -18.16
C LYS A 132 -6.29 -19.90 -18.18
N LYS A 133 -7.13 -20.14 -17.17
CA LYS A 133 -7.97 -21.35 -17.08
C LYS A 133 -8.96 -21.46 -18.24
N ARG A 134 -9.50 -20.34 -18.73
CA ARG A 134 -10.38 -20.31 -19.91
C ARG A 134 -9.62 -20.69 -21.18
N ALA A 135 -8.46 -20.09 -21.42
CA ALA A 135 -7.60 -20.41 -22.55
C ALA A 135 -7.18 -21.90 -22.55
N GLU A 136 -6.75 -22.44 -21.41
CA GLU A 136 -6.40 -23.86 -21.27
C GLU A 136 -7.59 -24.79 -21.54
N SER A 137 -8.80 -24.40 -21.12
CA SER A 137 -10.02 -25.18 -21.35
C SER A 137 -10.44 -25.16 -22.82
N ALA A 138 -10.37 -24.00 -23.47
CA ALA A 138 -10.66 -23.86 -24.90
C ALA A 138 -9.65 -24.64 -25.76
N PHE A 139 -8.37 -24.61 -25.38
CA PHE A 139 -7.33 -25.39 -26.04
C PHE A 139 -7.56 -26.91 -25.91
N LYS A 140 -7.91 -27.40 -24.72
CA LYS A 140 -8.25 -28.82 -24.50
C LYS A 140 -9.50 -29.25 -25.30
N GLU A 141 -10.52 -28.39 -25.38
CA GLU A 141 -11.72 -28.64 -26.19
C GLU A 141 -11.34 -28.77 -27.69
N HIS A 142 -10.48 -27.88 -28.16
CA HIS A 142 -9.96 -27.91 -29.53
C HIS A 142 -9.15 -29.20 -29.80
N GLU A 143 -8.20 -29.57 -28.95
CA GLU A 143 -7.43 -30.81 -29.10
C GLU A 143 -8.32 -32.05 -29.15
N LYS A 144 -9.34 -32.12 -28.28
CA LYS A 144 -10.30 -33.22 -28.28
C LYS A 144 -11.05 -33.32 -29.62
N LYS A 145 -11.53 -32.20 -30.15
CA LYS A 145 -12.23 -32.18 -31.45
C LYS A 145 -11.32 -32.56 -32.61
N VAL A 146 -10.06 -32.14 -32.58
CA VAL A 146 -9.06 -32.55 -33.59
C VAL A 146 -8.84 -34.06 -33.57
N LEU A 147 -8.74 -34.67 -32.38
CA LEU A 147 -8.60 -36.12 -32.24
C LEU A 147 -9.86 -36.87 -32.71
N GLU A 148 -11.05 -36.37 -32.37
CA GLU A 148 -12.32 -36.94 -32.83
C GLU A 148 -12.45 -36.88 -34.36
N LEU A 149 -12.11 -35.76 -34.98
CA LEU A 149 -12.11 -35.60 -36.45
C LEU A 149 -11.13 -36.57 -37.11
N ARG A 150 -9.89 -36.66 -36.63
CA ARG A 150 -8.89 -37.60 -37.17
C ARG A 150 -9.34 -39.06 -37.06
N ALA A 151 -9.98 -39.43 -35.95
CA ALA A 151 -10.52 -40.77 -35.77
C ALA A 151 -11.67 -41.07 -36.74
N LEU A 152 -12.46 -40.06 -37.10
CA LEU A 152 -13.56 -40.17 -38.05
C LEU A 152 -13.05 -40.27 -39.50
N GLU A 153 -12.03 -39.48 -39.86
CA GLU A 153 -11.33 -39.56 -41.15
C GLU A 153 -10.74 -40.96 -41.39
N CYS A 154 -10.13 -41.57 -40.37
CA CYS A 154 -9.60 -42.93 -40.46
C CYS A 154 -10.70 -43.99 -40.70
N LYS A 155 -11.93 -43.75 -40.22
CA LYS A 155 -13.04 -44.71 -40.30
C LYS A 155 -13.86 -44.59 -41.59
N PHE A 156 -14.04 -43.38 -42.11
CA PHE A 156 -15.01 -43.11 -43.18
C PHE A 156 -14.37 -42.54 -44.47
N GLY A 157 -13.05 -42.30 -44.47
CA GLY A 157 -12.34 -41.75 -45.61
C GLY A 157 -12.64 -40.26 -45.87
N PRO A 158 -11.89 -39.60 -46.77
CA PRO A 158 -11.89 -38.13 -46.92
C PRO A 158 -13.20 -37.52 -47.46
N HIS A 159 -14.20 -38.32 -47.83
CA HIS A 159 -15.25 -37.90 -48.77
C HIS A 159 -16.66 -37.71 -48.17
N LEU A 160 -16.87 -37.93 -46.87
CA LEU A 160 -18.20 -37.88 -46.23
C LEU A 160 -18.38 -36.76 -45.19
N MET A 161 -17.39 -35.89 -44.97
CA MET A 161 -17.50 -34.82 -43.99
C MET A 161 -18.16 -33.59 -44.60
N SER A 162 -19.43 -33.36 -44.25
CA SER A 162 -20.18 -32.15 -44.63
C SER A 162 -19.52 -30.90 -44.03
N GLU A 163 -19.28 -29.89 -44.88
CA GLU A 163 -18.70 -28.57 -44.53
C GLU A 163 -19.52 -27.79 -43.48
N SER A 164 -20.72 -28.25 -43.13
CA SER A 164 -21.67 -27.54 -42.27
C SER A 164 -21.32 -27.50 -40.78
N ASP A 165 -20.55 -28.46 -40.26
CA ASP A 165 -20.13 -28.50 -38.83
C ASP A 165 -18.82 -27.74 -38.55
N LEU A 166 -18.10 -27.30 -39.59
CA LEU A 166 -16.84 -26.53 -39.48
C LEU A 166 -17.04 -25.08 -38.99
N ARG A 167 -18.28 -24.57 -38.96
CA ARG A 167 -18.55 -23.13 -38.73
C ARG A 167 -18.56 -22.69 -37.27
N LYS A 168 -18.56 -23.61 -36.30
CA LYS A 168 -18.19 -23.27 -34.90
C LYS A 168 -16.71 -23.57 -34.72
N ASN A 169 -15.88 -22.83 -35.45
CA ASN A 169 -14.44 -23.10 -35.59
C ASN A 169 -13.75 -23.13 -34.21
N PRO A 170 -13.46 -24.32 -33.64
CA PRO A 170 -12.89 -24.44 -32.31
C PRO A 170 -11.47 -23.89 -32.26
N VAL A 171 -10.80 -23.80 -33.42
CA VAL A 171 -9.48 -23.17 -33.59
C VAL A 171 -9.60 -21.68 -33.29
N ALA A 172 -10.53 -20.98 -33.97
CA ALA A 172 -10.73 -19.54 -33.78
C ALA A 172 -11.06 -19.19 -32.32
N LYS A 173 -11.91 -20.00 -31.66
CA LYS A 173 -12.21 -19.82 -30.23
C LYS A 173 -10.99 -20.03 -29.33
N ALA A 174 -10.14 -21.02 -29.61
CA ALA A 174 -8.93 -21.27 -28.82
C ALA A 174 -7.88 -20.17 -29.04
N GLU A 175 -7.74 -19.68 -30.27
CA GLU A 175 -6.87 -18.55 -30.63
C GLU A 175 -7.35 -17.24 -29.98
N ASP A 176 -8.65 -16.95 -30.03
CA ASP A 176 -9.26 -15.78 -29.39
C ASP A 176 -9.01 -15.78 -27.86
N GLU A 177 -9.26 -16.91 -27.19
CA GLU A 177 -9.05 -17.03 -25.74
C GLU A 177 -7.56 -16.92 -25.35
N LYS A 178 -6.65 -17.43 -26.21
CA LYS A 178 -5.20 -17.24 -26.03
C LYS A 178 -4.80 -15.78 -26.17
N ALA A 179 -5.32 -15.07 -27.17
CA ALA A 179 -5.07 -13.64 -27.35
C ALA A 179 -5.60 -12.81 -26.16
N MET A 180 -6.78 -13.18 -25.63
CA MET A 180 -7.32 -12.56 -24.41
C MET A 180 -6.42 -12.82 -23.19
N TYR A 181 -5.83 -14.02 -23.07
CA TYR A 181 -4.88 -14.32 -22.00
C TYR A 181 -3.61 -13.49 -22.09
N GLU A 182 -2.99 -13.39 -23.27
CA GLU A 182 -1.80 -12.56 -23.51
C GLU A 182 -2.05 -11.08 -23.20
N LYS A 183 -3.22 -10.57 -23.59
CA LYS A 183 -3.65 -9.22 -23.23
C LYS A 183 -3.81 -9.05 -21.71
N SER A 184 -4.35 -10.05 -21.02
CA SER A 184 -4.49 -10.01 -19.56
C SER A 184 -3.14 -10.00 -18.85
N ILE A 185 -2.15 -10.77 -19.32
CA ILE A 185 -0.79 -10.75 -18.77
C ILE A 185 -0.21 -9.33 -18.87
N SER A 186 -0.28 -8.76 -20.07
CA SER A 186 0.24 -7.41 -20.34
C SER A 186 -0.42 -6.36 -19.44
N ALA A 187 -1.75 -6.45 -19.26
CA ALA A 187 -2.49 -5.57 -18.38
C ALA A 187 -2.10 -5.73 -16.90
N THR A 188 -1.95 -6.95 -16.40
CA THR A 188 -1.51 -7.22 -15.02
C THR A 188 -0.11 -6.67 -14.76
N ARG A 189 0.81 -6.88 -15.70
CA ARG A 189 2.20 -6.41 -15.59
C ARG A 189 2.29 -4.90 -15.58
N LEU A 190 1.54 -4.24 -16.45
CA LEU A 190 1.43 -2.79 -16.48
C LEU A 190 0.86 -2.22 -15.17
N VAL A 191 -0.25 -2.80 -14.68
CA VAL A 191 -0.85 -2.35 -13.41
C VAL A 191 0.11 -2.58 -12.24
N THR A 192 0.79 -3.73 -12.18
CA THR A 192 1.77 -4.02 -11.12
C THR A 192 2.90 -3.01 -11.10
N LEU A 193 3.49 -2.71 -12.27
CA LEU A 193 4.60 -1.76 -12.37
C LEU A 193 4.15 -0.35 -11.99
N ASN A 194 3.06 0.15 -12.59
CA ASN A 194 2.54 1.49 -12.32
C ASN A 194 2.15 1.65 -10.85
N SER A 195 1.58 0.61 -10.26
CA SER A 195 1.22 0.57 -8.84
C SER A 195 2.42 0.77 -7.94
N LEU A 196 3.55 0.12 -8.23
CA LEU A 196 4.77 0.25 -7.44
C LEU A 196 5.47 1.59 -7.70
N GLN A 197 5.60 2.00 -8.96
CA GLN A 197 6.24 3.26 -9.34
C GLN A 197 5.50 4.48 -8.82
N MET A 198 4.17 4.45 -8.77
CA MET A 198 3.38 5.60 -8.28
C MET A 198 3.04 5.48 -6.79
N GLY A 199 2.76 4.28 -6.31
CA GLY A 199 2.29 4.04 -4.95
C GLY A 199 3.37 4.20 -3.91
N LEU A 200 4.56 3.64 -4.14
CA LEU A 200 5.66 3.70 -3.18
C LEU A 200 6.14 5.14 -2.95
N PRO A 201 6.49 5.95 -3.98
CA PRO A 201 6.96 7.31 -3.73
C PRO A 201 5.96 8.16 -2.96
N ARG A 202 4.66 8.04 -3.28
CA ARG A 202 3.61 8.80 -2.63
C ARG A 202 3.50 8.49 -1.13
N VAL A 203 3.53 7.21 -0.74
CA VAL A 203 3.43 6.85 0.68
C VAL A 203 4.65 7.30 1.46
N PHE A 204 5.86 7.14 0.91
CA PHE A 204 7.09 7.57 1.57
C PHE A 204 7.22 9.10 1.65
N GLN A 205 6.77 9.83 0.63
CA GLN A 205 6.65 11.29 0.68
C GLN A 205 5.67 11.75 1.78
N ALA A 206 4.51 11.10 1.90
CA ALA A 206 3.54 11.43 2.96
C ALA A 206 4.13 11.22 4.37
N LEU A 207 4.87 10.12 4.57
CA LEU A 207 5.54 9.82 5.84
C LEU A 207 6.67 10.78 6.15
N THR A 208 7.45 11.16 5.14
CA THR A 208 8.55 12.13 5.29
C THR A 208 8.00 13.51 5.61
N GLY A 209 6.92 13.93 4.93
CA GLY A 209 6.22 15.17 5.24
C GLY A 209 5.67 15.17 6.66
N PHE A 210 5.03 14.08 7.08
CA PHE A 210 4.57 13.92 8.45
C PHE A 210 5.71 14.02 9.47
N ALA A 211 6.80 13.28 9.27
CA ALA A 211 7.94 13.29 10.18
C ALA A 211 8.64 14.65 10.25
N ASN A 212 8.67 15.40 9.14
CA ASN A 212 9.18 16.78 9.10
C ASN A 212 8.32 17.70 9.96
N VAL A 213 6.99 17.64 9.78
CA VAL A 213 6.05 18.44 10.57
C VAL A 213 6.21 18.14 12.06
N CYS A 214 6.30 16.87 12.44
CA CYS A 214 6.56 16.50 13.83
C CYS A 214 7.87 17.09 14.36
N THR A 215 8.94 17.04 13.56
CA THR A 215 10.25 17.60 13.97
C THR A 215 10.14 19.11 14.18
N GLN A 216 9.51 19.84 13.25
CA GLN A 216 9.32 21.28 13.34
C GLN A 216 8.44 21.69 14.53
N THR A 217 7.37 20.94 14.83
CA THR A 217 6.54 21.23 16.00
C THR A 217 7.32 21.10 17.30
N PHE A 218 8.17 20.07 17.43
CA PHE A 218 8.96 19.88 18.65
C PHE A 218 10.15 20.86 18.75
N ASP A 219 10.78 21.22 17.63
CA ASP A 219 11.89 22.20 17.62
C ASP A 219 11.42 23.63 17.90
N ALA A 220 10.22 24.00 17.43
CA ALA A 220 9.63 25.32 17.68
C ALA A 220 9.26 25.53 19.16
N ASP A 221 8.75 24.48 19.81
CA ASP A 221 8.39 24.51 21.23
C ASP A 221 9.64 24.58 22.12
N ASP A 222 10.75 23.94 21.74
CA ASP A 222 12.03 24.02 22.46
C ASP A 222 12.63 25.45 22.44
N HIS A 223 12.57 26.14 21.29
CA HIS A 223 13.14 27.48 21.15
C HIS A 223 12.36 28.56 21.91
N ASN A 224 11.03 28.41 22.02
CA ASN A 224 10.19 29.36 22.75
C ASN A 224 10.25 29.11 24.27
N ASN A 225 10.33 27.85 24.70
CA ASN A 225 10.36 27.49 26.11
C ASN A 225 11.77 27.59 26.75
N MET A 226 12.86 27.34 26.02
CA MET A 226 14.22 27.57 26.57
C MET A 226 14.49 29.03 26.96
N LYS A 227 13.85 30.00 26.28
CA LYS A 227 13.97 31.43 26.65
C LYS A 227 13.25 31.80 27.94
N LEU A 228 12.24 31.03 28.35
CA LEU A 228 11.48 31.24 29.59
C LEU A 228 12.12 30.57 30.81
N ILE A 229 13.00 29.59 30.61
CA ILE A 229 13.60 28.78 31.68
C ILE A 229 15.02 29.26 32.07
N LEU A 230 15.72 30.00 31.20
CA LEU A 230 17.04 30.54 31.49
C LEU A 230 16.94 31.88 32.26
N PRO A 231 17.63 32.04 33.40
CA PRO A 231 17.73 33.34 34.07
C PRO A 231 18.54 34.30 33.18
N GLN A 232 18.04 35.54 33.02
CA GLN A 232 18.87 36.66 32.55
C GLN A 232 19.91 37.05 33.59
#